data_AF-K1TQ60-F1
#
_entry.id   AF-K1TQ60-F1
#
_cell.length_a   1.000
_cell.length_b   1.000
_cell.length_c   1.000
_cell.angle_alpha   90.00
_cell.angle_beta   90.00
_cell.angle_gamma   90.00
#
_symmetry.space_group_name_H-M   'P 1'
#
loop_
_entity.id
_entity.type
_entity.pdbx_description
1 polymer ?
#
loop_
_entity_poly.entity_id
_entity_poly.type
_entity_poly.pdbx_seq_one_letter_code
_entity_poly.pdbx_strand_id
1 'polypeptide(L)'
;MKLELAQCIMELRQCGVTEFQVACDPGVGLYAGEIVNITKQNDEAMRLVCVTPFEEQATKWTPQLRDRYFDMLADCTDLSCVDYQETTQRTAYGLSADRQAV
;
A
#
# COMPACT_ATOMS: atom_id res chain seq x y z
N MET A 1 14.04 16.16 6.18
CA MET A 1 12.94 15.19 6.19
C MET A 1 12.54 14.67 4.80
N LYS A 2 11.81 15.38 3.92
CA LYS A 2 11.42 14.82 2.60
C LYS A 2 12.62 14.46 1.70
N LEU A 3 13.68 15.28 1.72
CA LEU A 3 14.90 15.01 0.96
C LEU A 3 15.62 13.75 1.44
N GLU A 4 15.73 13.57 2.76
CA GLU A 4 16.33 12.38 3.37
C GLU A 4 15.53 11.13 3.01
N LEU A 5 14.19 11.22 3.04
CA LEU A 5 13.31 10.13 2.62
C LEU A 5 13.52 9.75 1.14
N ALA A 6 13.66 10.74 0.26
CA ALA A 6 13.95 10.49 -1.15
C ALA A 6 15.32 9.83 -1.36
N GLN A 7 16.34 10.26 -0.60
CA GLN A 7 17.66 9.62 -0.62
C GLN A 7 17.57 8.16 -0.19
N CYS A 8 16.89 7.85 0.92
CA CYS A 8 16.70 6.48 1.37
C CYS A 8 15.97 5.61 0.32
N ILE A 9 14.93 6.13 -0.33
CA ILE A 9 14.21 5.40 -1.40
C ILE A 9 15.14 5.11 -2.58
N MET A 10 15.96 6.08 -2.99
CA MET A 10 16.92 5.89 -4.08
C MET A 10 18.03 4.89 -3.71
N GLU A 11 18.53 4.90 -2.48
CA GLU A 11 19.51 3.93 -1.98
C GLU A 11 18.93 2.51 -1.98
N LEU A 12 17.70 2.33 -1.48
CA LEU A 12 16.98 1.05 -1.54
C LEU A 12 16.83 0.58 -2.99
N ARG A 13 16.50 1.50 -3.91
CA ARG A 13 16.39 1.18 -5.32
C ARG A 13 17.73 0.71 -5.90
N GLN A 14 18.84 1.37 -5.56
CA GLN A 14 20.19 0.95 -5.97
C GLN A 14 20.57 -0.44 -5.42
N CYS A 15 20.04 -0.81 -4.26
CA CYS A 15 20.15 -2.16 -3.70
C CYS A 15 19.24 -3.21 -4.37
N GLY A 16 18.47 -2.83 -5.39
CA GLY A 16 17.64 -3.75 -6.17
C GLY A 16 16.18 -3.85 -5.71
N VAL A 17 15.74 -3.02 -4.75
CA VAL A 17 14.32 -2.95 -4.37
C VAL A 17 13.50 -2.46 -5.56
N THR A 18 12.43 -3.16 -5.89
CA THR A 18 11.51 -2.84 -7.00
C THR A 18 10.11 -2.49 -6.53
N GLU A 19 9.71 -2.89 -5.32
CA GLU A 19 8.38 -2.64 -4.78
C GLU A 19 8.45 -1.88 -3.47
N PHE A 20 7.69 -0.80 -3.39
CA PHE A 20 7.49 -0.01 -2.18
C PHE A 20 6.03 -0.08 -1.78
N GLN A 21 5.78 -0.42 -0.51
CA GLN A 21 4.44 -0.51 0.05
C GLN A 21 4.24 0.60 1.08
N VAL A 22 3.13 1.33 0.98
CA VAL A 22 2.82 2.46 1.87
C VAL A 22 1.37 2.44 2.32
N ALA A 23 1.11 2.80 3.58
CA ALA A 23 -0.25 2.89 4.11
C ALA A 23 -1.00 4.18 3.69
N CYS A 24 -0.27 5.13 3.10
CA CYS A 24 -0.79 6.41 2.61
C CYS A 24 -1.43 7.27 3.72
N ASP A 25 -0.96 7.13 4.96
CA ASP A 25 -1.39 7.94 6.09
C ASP A 25 -0.90 9.40 5.96
N PRO A 26 -1.59 10.36 6.61
CA PRO A 26 -1.18 11.75 6.63
C PRO A 26 0.23 11.94 7.18
N GLY A 27 1.11 12.53 6.38
CA GLY A 27 2.51 12.76 6.74
C GLY A 27 3.44 11.84 5.95
N VAL A 28 4.20 11.01 6.66
CA VAL A 28 5.31 10.25 6.05
C VAL A 28 4.80 9.25 5.01
N GLY A 29 3.67 8.57 5.25
CA GLY A 29 3.08 7.63 4.28
C GLY A 29 2.76 8.30 2.94
N LEU A 30 2.06 9.44 2.97
CA LEU A 30 1.81 10.24 1.78
C LEU A 30 3.08 10.77 1.13
N TYR A 31 4.05 11.26 1.91
CA TYR A 31 5.31 11.76 1.36
C TYR A 31 6.13 10.66 0.67
N ALA A 32 6.15 9.46 1.25
CA ALA A 32 6.81 8.30 0.64
C ALA A 32 6.13 7.92 -0.67
N GLY A 33 4.79 7.82 -0.69
CA GLY A 33 4.03 7.50 -1.91
C GLY A 33 4.26 8.52 -3.03
N GLU A 34 4.20 9.82 -2.72
CA GLU A 34 4.49 10.90 -3.66
C GLU A 34 5.91 10.77 -4.26
N ILE A 35 6.91 10.52 -3.41
CA ILE A 35 8.30 10.38 -3.86
C ILE A 35 8.46 9.16 -4.77
N VAL A 36 7.94 8.00 -4.38
CA VAL A 36 8.01 6.78 -5.20
C VAL A 36 7.31 7.01 -6.54
N ASN A 37 6.16 7.69 -6.56
CA ASN A 37 5.45 8.02 -7.79
C ASN A 37 6.26 8.91 -8.73
N ILE A 38 6.99 9.89 -8.19
CA ILE A 38 7.89 10.73 -8.99
C ILE A 38 9.08 9.92 -9.49
N THR A 39 9.71 9.11 -8.63
CA THR A 39 10.90 8.35 -9.00
C THR A 39 10.60 7.29 -10.07
N LYS A 40 9.48 6.56 -9.96
CA LYS A 40 9.11 5.51 -10.91
C LYS A 40 8.80 6.03 -12.32
N GLN A 41 8.51 7.32 -12.50
CA GLN A 41 8.34 7.92 -13.84
C GLN A 41 9.59 7.75 -14.71
N ASN A 42 10.77 7.59 -14.09
CA ASN A 42 12.04 7.36 -14.79
C ASN A 42 12.58 5.94 -14.60
N ASP A 43 11.81 5.04 -13.98
CA ASP A 43 12.23 3.68 -13.66
C ASP A 43 11.03 2.73 -13.68
N GLU A 44 10.79 2.11 -14.84
CA GLU A 44 9.63 1.25 -15.09
C GLU A 44 9.58 -0.01 -14.20
N ALA A 45 10.72 -0.40 -13.62
CA ALA A 45 10.79 -1.55 -12.72
C ALA A 45 10.42 -1.19 -11.27
N MET A 46 10.29 0.09 -10.92
CA MET A 46 9.76 0.53 -9.64
C MET A 46 8.23 0.46 -9.61
N ARG A 47 7.70 -0.11 -8.53
CA ARG A 47 6.27 -0.24 -8.26
C ARG A 47 5.91 0.39 -6.91
N LEU A 48 4.80 1.11 -6.89
CA LEU A 48 4.17 1.60 -5.66
C LEU A 48 2.89 0.80 -5.40
N VAL A 49 2.82 0.13 -4.26
CA VAL A 49 1.59 -0.52 -3.78
C VAL A 49 1.05 0.28 -2.61
N CYS A 50 -0.14 0.83 -2.77
CA CYS A 50 -0.85 1.52 -1.71
C CYS A 50 -1.64 0.50 -0.90
N VAL A 51 -1.32 0.33 0.39
CA VAL A 51 -1.92 -0.68 1.26
C VAL A 51 -2.82 0.03 2.28
N THR A 52 -4.10 0.20 1.95
CA THR A 52 -5.02 0.93 2.81
C THR A 52 -5.64 0.00 3.86
N PRO A 53 -5.79 0.44 5.12
CA PRO A 53 -6.43 -0.37 6.15
C PRO A 53 -7.95 -0.49 5.97
N PHE A 54 -8.59 0.49 5.31
CA PHE A 54 -10.01 0.48 4.95
C PHE A 54 -10.26 1.54 3.85
N GLU A 55 -11.33 1.35 3.07
CA GLU A 55 -11.62 2.19 1.88
C GLU A 55 -11.76 3.68 2.23
N GLU A 56 -12.42 3.99 3.34
CA GLU A 56 -12.81 5.36 3.72
C GLU A 56 -11.79 6.08 4.64
N GLN A 57 -10.51 5.69 4.61
CA GLN A 57 -9.54 6.25 5.57
C GLN A 57 -9.38 7.77 5.52
N ALA A 58 -9.63 8.39 4.36
CA ALA A 58 -9.51 9.83 4.16
C ALA A 58 -10.77 10.64 4.49
N THR A 59 -11.87 10.00 4.91
CA THR A 59 -13.19 10.65 5.10
C THR A 59 -13.18 11.78 6.13
N LYS A 60 -12.30 11.71 7.13
CA LYS A 60 -12.18 12.76 8.18
C LYS A 60 -11.07 13.78 7.91
N TRP A 61 -10.33 13.64 6.81
CA TRP A 61 -9.22 14.54 6.49
C TRP A 61 -9.75 15.84 5.89
N THR A 62 -8.96 16.91 6.00
CA THR A 62 -9.26 18.18 5.32
C THR A 62 -9.34 17.97 3.81
N PRO A 63 -10.13 18.77 3.07
CA PRO A 63 -10.26 18.61 1.61
C PRO A 63 -8.90 18.60 0.91
N GLN A 64 -7.99 19.51 1.28
CA GLN A 64 -6.67 19.63 0.66
C GLN A 64 -5.81 18.37 0.86
N LEU A 65 -5.93 17.72 2.01
CA LEU A 65 -5.19 16.51 2.32
C LEU A 65 -5.81 15.29 1.62
N ARG A 66 -7.14 15.28 1.49
CA ARG A 66 -7.89 14.24 0.79
C ARG A 66 -7.63 14.27 -0.71
N ASP A 67 -7.59 15.46 -1.32
CA ASP A 67 -7.28 15.61 -2.75
C ASP A 67 -5.87 15.08 -3.04
N ARG A 68 -4.87 15.49 -2.24
CA ARG A 68 -3.49 14.99 -2.35
C ARG A 68 -3.40 13.47 -2.21
N TYR A 69 -4.21 12.88 -1.34
CA TYR A 69 -4.27 11.44 -1.18
C TYR A 69 -4.79 10.74 -2.44
N PHE A 70 -5.89 11.23 -3.01
CA PHE A 70 -6.45 10.65 -4.23
C PHE A 70 -5.54 10.85 -5.44
N ASP A 71 -4.85 11.99 -5.56
CA ASP A 71 -3.84 12.22 -6.60
C ASP A 71 -2.70 11.20 -6.49
N MET A 72 -2.18 10.97 -5.29
CA MET A 72 -1.13 9.98 -5.05
C MET A 72 -1.61 8.54 -5.35
N LEU A 73 -2.85 8.19 -4.99
CA LEU A 73 -3.44 6.90 -5.33
C LEU A 73 -3.65 6.71 -6.84
N ALA A 74 -4.03 7.76 -7.57
CA ALA A 74 -4.28 7.66 -9.02
C ALA A 74 -3.02 7.23 -9.79
N ASP A 75 -1.85 7.61 -9.30
CA ASP A 75 -0.56 7.30 -9.90
C ASP A 75 0.08 6.00 -9.37
N CYS A 76 -0.49 5.35 -8.35
CA CYS A 76 0.08 4.12 -7.79
C CYS A 76 0.02 2.95 -8.78
N THR A 77 0.86 1.94 -8.57
CA THR A 77 0.87 0.75 -9.44
C THR A 77 -0.24 -0.22 -9.07
N ASP A 78 -0.55 -0.35 -7.78
CA ASP A 78 -1.60 -1.23 -7.28
C ASP A 78 -2.15 -0.71 -5.94
N LEU A 79 -3.41 -1.01 -5.67
CA LEU A 79 -4.12 -0.64 -4.45
C LEU A 79 -4.64 -1.91 -3.76
N SER A 80 -4.17 -2.17 -2.55
CA SER A 80 -4.62 -3.28 -1.70
C SER A 80 -5.33 -2.74 -0.47
N CYS A 81 -6.59 -3.12 -0.28
CA CYS A 81 -7.32 -2.81 0.96
C CYS A 81 -7.27 -4.03 1.89
N VAL A 82 -6.69 -3.87 3.07
CA VAL A 82 -6.63 -4.92 4.10
C VAL A 82 -7.73 -4.64 5.11
N ASP A 83 -8.97 -4.87 4.71
CA ASP A 83 -10.10 -4.82 5.65
C ASP A 83 -9.96 -5.98 6.66
N TYR A 84 -10.26 -5.72 7.94
CA TYR A 84 -10.41 -6.74 8.97
C TYR A 84 -11.71 -7.56 8.75
N GLN A 85 -11.98 -8.00 7.52
CA GLN A 85 -12.89 -9.12 7.33
C GLN A 85 -12.15 -10.37 7.76
N GLU A 86 -12.54 -10.89 8.93
CA GLU A 86 -12.10 -12.17 9.50
C GLU A 86 -11.47 -13.13 8.49
N THR A 87 -10.14 -13.18 8.45
CA THR A 87 -9.42 -14.38 8.00
C THR A 87 -9.49 -15.47 9.08
N THR A 88 -10.61 -15.55 9.81
CA THR A 88 -10.83 -16.48 10.94
C THR A 88 -11.47 -17.80 10.51
N GLN A 89 -11.85 -18.02 9.24
CA GLN A 89 -12.54 -19.26 8.85
C GLN A 89 -11.91 -20.11 7.73
N ARG A 90 -10.71 -19.82 7.20
CA ARG A 90 -10.16 -20.61 6.08
C ARG A 90 -9.02 -21.59 6.34
N THR A 91 -8.47 -21.71 7.55
CA THR A 91 -7.37 -22.67 7.79
C THR A 91 -7.26 -23.28 9.20
N ALA A 92 -8.31 -23.25 10.02
CA ALA A 92 -8.25 -23.80 11.39
C ALA A 92 -9.08 -25.07 11.66
N TYR A 93 -9.95 -25.51 10.74
CA TYR A 93 -10.60 -26.83 10.84
C TYR A 93 -10.25 -27.69 9.65
N GLY A 94 -9.01 -28.19 9.66
CA GLY A 94 -8.68 -29.46 9.02
C GLY A 94 -9.42 -30.57 9.77
N LEU A 95 -10.64 -30.87 9.33
CA LEU A 95 -11.30 -32.15 9.61
C LEU A 95 -11.70 -32.74 8.27
N SER A 96 -10.96 -33.77 7.90
CA SER A 96 -11.27 -34.71 6.83
C SER A 96 -12.72 -35.19 6.96
N ALA A 97 -13.59 -34.78 6.04
CA ALA A 97 -14.86 -35.45 5.83
C ALA A 97 -14.67 -36.50 4.71
N ASP A 98 -13.91 -37.54 5.03
CA ASP A 98 -14.08 -38.84 4.38
C ASP A 98 -15.01 -39.69 5.26
N ARG A 99 -15.95 -40.38 4.60
CA ARG A 99 -16.82 -41.49 5.05
C ARG A 99 -18.25 -41.17 5.55
N GLN A 100 -19.18 -41.48 4.64
CA GLN A 100 -20.24 -42.51 4.71
C GLN A 100 -21.39 -42.43 5.73
N ALA A 101 -22.57 -42.83 5.20
CA ALA A 101 -23.82 -43.26 5.84
C ALA A 101 -24.66 -42.13 6.46
N VAL A 102 -25.92 -41.91 6.08
CA VAL A 102 -27.04 -42.86 5.83
C VAL A 102 -27.84 -42.45 4.61
#